data_AF-A0A7K6E231-F1
#
_entry.id   AF-A0A7K6E231-F1
#
_cell.length_a   1.000
_cell.length_b   1.000
_cell.length_c   1.000
_cell.angle_alpha   90.00
_cell.angle_beta   90.00
_cell.angle_gamma   90.00
#
_symmetry.space_group_name_H-M   'P 1'
#
loop_
_entity.id
_entity.type
_entity.pdbx_description
1 polymer ?
#
loop_
_entity_poly.entity_id
_entity_poly.type
_entity_poly.pdbx_seq_one_letter_code
_entity_poly.pdbx_strand_id
1 'polypeptide(L)' 'QAEYERQVASLRAAAASGDSDFAVSQAELSSRQAMLENASDIKLEKFSISAHGKELYVNADLYIVAGRRYGLVGPNG' A
#
# COMPACT_ATOMS: atom_id res chain seq x y z
N GLN A 1 2.04 20.19 -7.87
CA GLN A 1 1.58 19.10 -8.77
C GLN A 1 2.76 18.39 -9.44
N ALA A 2 3.65 19.08 -10.18
CA ALA A 2 4.79 18.44 -10.86
C ALA A 2 5.76 17.66 -9.95
N GLU A 3 5.99 18.11 -8.71
CA GLU A 3 6.85 17.39 -7.75
C GLU A 3 6.20 16.10 -7.22
N TYR A 4 4.88 16.10 -7.00
CA TYR A 4 4.13 14.92 -6.59
C TYR A 4 4.18 13.84 -7.68
N GLU A 5 3.97 14.23 -8.94
CA GLU A 5 4.08 13.31 -10.07
C GLU A 5 5.48 12.73 -10.23
N ARG A 6 6.53 13.54 -10.04
CA ARG A 6 7.92 13.05 -10.01
C ARG A 6 8.16 12.06 -8.86
N GLN A 7 7.60 12.33 -7.69
CA GLN A 7 7.76 11.47 -6.52
C GLN A 7 7.04 10.13 -6.71
N VAL A 8 5.82 10.14 -7.27
CA VAL A 8 5.07 8.92 -7.63
C VAL A 8 5.79 8.13 -8.73
N ALA A 9 6.30 8.81 -9.76
CA ALA A 9 7.06 8.17 -10.83
C ALA A 9 8.36 7.54 -10.31
N SER A 10 9.06 8.22 -9.40
CA SER A 10 10.26 7.69 -8.75
C SER A 10 9.96 6.46 -7.90
N LEU A 11 8.87 6.46 -7.11
CA LEU A 11 8.43 5.31 -6.32
C LEU A 11 8.04 4.12 -7.20
N ARG A 12 7.31 4.36 -8.29
CA ARG A 12 6.93 3.32 -9.26
C ARG A 12 8.15 2.74 -9.98
N ALA A 13 9.11 3.58 -10.36
CA ALA A 13 10.35 3.13 -10.99
C ALA A 13 11.19 2.26 -10.03
N ALA A 14 11.29 2.65 -8.76
CA ALA A 14 11.96 1.86 -7.72
C ALA A 14 11.26 0.53 -7.43
N ALA A 15 9.91 0.48 -7.53
CA ALA A 15 9.17 -0.78 -7.41
C ALA A 15 9.38 -1.71 -8.63
N ALA A 16 9.66 -1.15 -9.81
CA ALA A 16 9.83 -1.89 -11.06
C ALA A 16 11.26 -2.42 -11.30
N SER A 17 12.27 -1.90 -10.59
CA SER A 17 13.68 -2.27 -10.80
C SER A 17 14.08 -3.66 -10.30
N GLY A 18 13.16 -4.46 -9.72
CA GLY A 18 13.38 -5.88 -9.43
C GLY A 18 14.37 -6.20 -8.30
N ASP A 19 15.11 -5.21 -7.81
CA ASP A 19 15.99 -5.26 -6.62
C ASP A 19 15.21 -5.00 -5.32
N SER A 20 13.88 -5.12 -5.35
CA SER A 20 13.00 -4.86 -4.22
C SER A 20 12.78 -6.16 -3.43
N ASP A 21 13.41 -6.26 -2.26
CA ASP A 21 13.18 -7.36 -1.30
C ASP A 21 11.70 -7.51 -0.89
N PHE A 22 10.89 -6.47 -1.14
CA PHE A 22 9.46 -6.39 -0.84
C PHE A 22 8.66 -5.88 -2.05
N ALA A 23 7.57 -6.56 -2.38
CA ALA A 23 6.60 -6.10 -3.37
C ALA A 23 5.23 -5.89 -2.72
N VAL A 24 4.58 -4.78 -3.06
CA VAL A 24 3.22 -4.44 -2.63
C VAL A 24 2.37 -4.12 -3.84
N SER A 25 1.18 -4.70 -3.91
CA SER A 25 0.20 -4.42 -4.96
C SER A 25 -1.16 -4.07 -4.35
N GLN A 26 -1.81 -3.07 -4.94
CA GLN A 26 -3.17 -2.65 -4.61
C GLN A 26 -3.95 -2.49 -5.91
N ALA A 27 -5.22 -2.92 -5.93
CA ALA A 27 -6.08 -2.67 -7.08
C ALA A 27 -6.32 -1.15 -7.24
N GLU A 28 -5.90 -0.58 -8.37
CA GLU A 28 -6.09 0.84 -8.68
C GLU A 28 -7.58 1.12 -8.93
N LEU A 29 -8.27 1.70 -7.94
CA LEU A 29 -9.63 2.21 -8.11
C LEU A 29 -9.54 3.72 -8.36
N SER A 30 -9.52 4.08 -9.65
CA SER A 30 -9.31 5.44 -10.18
C SER A 30 -10.23 6.54 -9.63
N SER A 31 -11.41 6.19 -9.11
CA SER A 31 -12.34 7.14 -8.47
C SER A 31 -12.03 7.43 -6.99
N ARG A 32 -11.18 6.62 -6.36
CA ARG A 32 -10.94 6.65 -4.91
C ARG A 32 -9.81 7.60 -4.50
N GLN A 33 -8.91 7.93 -5.42
CA GLN A 33 -7.72 8.74 -5.13
C GLN A 33 -8.08 10.12 -4.58
N ALA A 34 -9.06 10.81 -5.17
CA ALA A 34 -9.51 12.14 -4.73
C ALA A 34 -10.31 12.10 -3.39
N MET A 35 -10.95 10.98 -3.07
CA MET A 35 -11.66 10.80 -1.79
C MET A 35 -10.71 10.44 -0.66
N LEU A 36 -9.63 9.71 -0.95
CA LEU A 36 -8.60 9.33 0.02
C LEU A 36 -7.79 10.54 0.50
N GLU A 37 -7.60 11.57 -0.32
CA GLU A 37 -6.91 12.81 0.08
C GLU A 37 -7.57 13.54 1.25
N ASN A 38 -8.89 13.36 1.43
CA ASN A 38 -9.67 13.99 2.51
C ASN A 38 -10.20 13.00 3.56
N ALA A 39 -9.90 11.70 3.42
CA ALA A 39 -10.40 10.68 4.34
C ALA A 39 -9.50 10.60 5.59
N SER A 40 -10.11 10.69 6.77
CA SER A 40 -9.40 10.45 8.05
C SER A 40 -9.19 8.95 8.31
N ASP A 41 -10.04 8.10 7.74
CA ASP A 41 -9.93 6.64 7.82
C ASP A 41 -9.08 6.09 6.68
N ILE A 42 -8.34 5.01 6.94
CA ILE A 42 -7.56 4.28 5.95
C ILE A 42 -8.32 3.01 5.59
N LYS A 43 -8.65 2.82 4.32
CA LYS A 43 -9.26 1.59 3.80
C LYS A 43 -8.50 1.07 2.60
N LEU A 44 -7.78 -0.04 2.78
CA LEU A 44 -7.12 -0.79 1.72
C LEU A 44 -7.93 -2.06 1.46
N GLU A 45 -8.23 -2.31 0.19
CA GLU A 45 -8.97 -3.51 -0.23
C GLU A 45 -8.09 -4.31 -1.19
N LYS A 46 -8.13 -5.64 -1.02
CA LYS A 46 -7.44 -6.62 -1.86
C LYS A 46 -5.96 -6.29 -2.10
N PHE A 47 -5.27 -5.87 -1.05
CA PHE A 47 -3.82 -5.65 -1.14
C PHE A 47 -3.08 -6.97 -1.02
N SER A 48 -1.93 -7.08 -1.68
CA SER A 48 -1.03 -8.22 -1.52
C SER A 48 0.39 -7.73 -1.24
N ILE A 49 1.10 -8.46 -0.38
CA ILE A 49 2.49 -8.19 -0.01
C ILE A 49 3.27 -9.49 -0.16
N SER A 50 4.41 -9.41 -0.83
CA SER A 50 5.39 -10.48 -0.85
C SER A 50 6.78 -9.95 -0.47
N ALA A 51 7.61 -10.83 0.08
CA ALA A 51 9.00 -10.53 0.42
C ALA A 51 9.88 -11.73 0.07
N HIS A 52 11.01 -11.51 -0.59
CA HIS A 52 11.92 -12.56 -1.06
C HIS A 52 11.21 -13.73 -1.78
N GLY A 53 10.19 -13.44 -2.59
CA GLY A 53 9.40 -14.45 -3.30
C GLY A 53 8.38 -15.22 -2.45
N LYS A 54 8.26 -14.93 -1.14
CA LYS A 54 7.21 -15.46 -0.25
C LYS A 54 6.05 -14.47 -0.15
N GLU A 55 4.83 -14.95 -0.35
CA GLU A 55 3.63 -14.16 -0.08
C GLU A 55 3.41 -14.03 1.43
N LEU A 56 3.29 -12.80 1.93
CA LEU A 56 2.98 -12.48 3.32
C LEU A 56 1.50 -12.17 3.49
N TYR A 57 0.91 -11.48 2.51
CA TYR A 57 -0.52 -11.15 2.46
C TYR A 57 -1.02 -11.33 1.03
N VAL A 58 -2.18 -11.98 0.89
CA VAL A 58 -2.79 -12.27 -0.41
C VAL A 58 -4.23 -11.78 -0.40
N ASN A 59 -4.55 -10.80 -1.25
CA ASN A 59 -5.88 -10.18 -1.36
C ASN A 59 -6.49 -9.79 0.01
N ALA A 60 -5.67 -9.28 0.91
CA ALA A 60 -6.09 -8.90 2.24
C ALA A 60 -6.79 -7.53 2.25
N ASP A 61 -7.62 -7.30 3.26
CA ASP A 61 -8.30 -6.02 3.50
C ASP A 61 -7.81 -5.40 4.82
N LEU A 62 -7.59 -4.09 4.84
CA LEU A 62 -7.18 -3.33 6.01
C LEU A 62 -8.09 -2.12 6.20
N TYR A 63 -8.65 -1.96 7.40
CA TYR A 63 -9.44 -0.80 7.78
C TYR A 63 -8.97 -0.22 9.12
N ILE A 64 -8.47 1.01 9.07
CA ILE A 64 -8.01 1.77 10.24
C ILE A 64 -8.91 3.00 10.35
N VAL A 65 -9.64 3.09 11.46
CA VAL A 65 -10.51 4.23 11.75
C VAL A 65 -9.73 5.29 12.51
N ALA A 66 -9.90 6.56 12.13
CA ALA A 66 -9.29 7.68 12.82
C ALA A 66 -9.62 7.68 14.32
N GLY A 67 -8.63 8.01 15.14
CA GLY A 67 -8.79 8.09 16.60
C GLY A 67 -8.71 6.76 17.34
N ARG A 68 -8.59 5.62 16.64
CA ARG A 68 -8.34 4.32 17.27
C ARG A 68 -6.85 3.97 17.29
N ARG A 69 -6.42 3.24 18.31
CA ARG A 69 -5.04 2.74 18.45
C ARG A 69 -5.00 1.26 18.05
N TYR A 70 -4.16 0.93 17.09
CA TYR A 70 -3.97 -0.44 16.59
C TYR A 70 -2.53 -0.88 16.85
N GLY A 71 -2.35 -2.12 17.29
CA GLY A 71 -1.05 -2.79 17.33
C GLY A 71 -0.99 -3.81 16.20
N LEU A 72 0.03 -3.72 15.34
CA LEU A 72 0.29 -4.76 14.36
C LEU A 72 1.03 -5.89 15.07
N VAL A 73 0.42 -7.09 15.08
CA VAL A 73 0.98 -8.29 15.70
C VAL A 73 0.98 -9.43 14.71
N GLY A 74 2.01 -10.27 14.78
CA GLY A 74 2.15 -11.44 13.93
C GLY A 74 3.41 -12.23 14.29
N PRO A 75 3.55 -13.45 13.77
CA PRO A 75 4.81 -14.18 13.77
C PRO A 75 5.93 -13.36 13.10
N ASN A 76 7.18 -13.68 13.42
CA ASN A 76 8.32 -13.06 12.74
C ASN A 76 8.40 -13.56 11.29
N GLY A 77 8.29 -12.63 10.33
CA GLY A 77 8.33 -12.92 8.89
C GLY A 77 7.20 -13.84 8.43
#